data_AF-A0A2L2Z6V5-F1
#
_entry.id   AF-A0A2L2Z6V5-F1
#
_cell.length_a   1.000
_cell.length_b   1.000
_cell.length_c   1.000
_cell.angle_alpha   90.00
_cell.angle_beta   90.00
_cell.angle_gamma   90.00
#
_symmetry.space_group_name_H-M   'P 1'
#
loop_
_entity.id
_entity.type
_entity.pdbx_description
1 polymer ?
#
loop_
_entity_poly.entity_id
_entity_poly.type
_entity_poly.pdbx_seq_one_letter_code
_entity_poly.pdbx_strand_id
1 'polypeptide(L)' 'QWYEAHYALALGRKKGAIQTEQVDAILNKKRSMKTEKKYKERLKLAKVDPAMEDQFMSGRILACISSRPGQCGRCDGY' A
#
# COMPACT_ATOMS: atom_id res chain seq x y z
N GLN A 1 0.57 -6.82 -2.86
CA GLN A 1 0.36 -5.44 -2.35
C GLN A 1 1.26 -5.19 -1.13
N TRP A 2 2.13 -4.17 -1.15
CA TRP A 2 3.07 -3.93 -0.02
C TRP A 2 2.41 -3.26 1.18
N TYR A 3 1.64 -2.19 0.97
CA TYR A 3 1.07 -1.38 2.06
C TYR A 3 0.15 -2.18 2.99
N GLU A 4 -0.79 -2.92 2.41
CA GLU A 4 -1.75 -3.75 3.17
C GLU A 4 -1.04 -4.85 3.97
N ALA A 5 0.03 -5.44 3.43
CA ALA A 5 0.84 -6.43 4.14
C ALA A 5 1.72 -5.79 5.24
N HIS A 6 2.18 -4.55 5.05
CA HIS A 6 3.07 -3.88 5.97
C HIS A 6 2.35 -3.26 7.17
N TYR A 7 1.20 -2.63 6.92
CA TYR A 7 0.41 -1.90 7.91
C TYR A 7 -0.84 -2.63 8.37
N ALA A 8 -1.26 -3.72 7.70
CA ALA A 8 -2.53 -4.38 7.97
C ALA A 8 -3.72 -3.41 7.92
N LEU A 9 -3.69 -2.48 6.95
CA LEU A 9 -4.72 -1.48 6.71
C LEU A 9 -5.07 -1.45 5.22
N ALA A 10 -6.36 -1.40 4.90
CA ALA A 10 -6.84 -1.34 3.52
C ALA A 10 -6.58 0.06 2.92
N LEU A 11 -6.08 0.12 1.68
CA LEU A 11 -5.73 1.37 0.99
C LEU A 11 -6.50 1.51 -0.32
N GLY A 12 -7.00 2.71 -0.61
CA GLY A 12 -7.54 3.06 -1.93
C GLY A 12 -8.84 2.35 -2.34
N ARG A 13 -9.65 1.85 -1.40
CA ARG A 13 -10.91 1.16 -1.70
C ARG A 13 -12.11 2.03 -1.39
N LYS A 14 -13.09 2.04 -2.29
CA LYS A 14 -14.41 2.64 -2.00
C LYS A 14 -14.99 1.95 -0.75
N LYS A 15 -15.52 2.76 0.18
CA LYS A 15 -16.28 2.26 1.33
C LYS A 15 -17.41 1.36 0.81
N GLY A 16 -17.39 0.08 1.16
CA GLY A 16 -18.38 -0.92 0.73
C GLY A 16 -17.99 -1.79 -0.47
N ALA A 17 -16.80 -1.64 -1.05
CA ALA A 17 -16.30 -2.57 -2.06
C ALA A 17 -15.95 -3.93 -1.42
N ILE A 18 -16.37 -5.02 -2.05
CA ILE A 18 -16.09 -6.40 -1.62
C ILE A 18 -14.57 -6.57 -1.49
N GLN A 19 -14.11 -6.91 -0.28
CA GLN A 19 -12.71 -7.24 -0.07
C GLN A 19 -12.42 -8.56 -0.80
N THR A 20 -11.38 -8.56 -1.63
CA THR A 20 -10.91 -9.80 -2.26
C THR A 20 -10.35 -10.73 -1.20
N GLU A 21 -10.57 -12.04 -1.34
CA GLU A 21 -10.20 -13.07 -0.35
C GLU A 21 -8.71 -12.98 0.08
N GLN A 22 -7.82 -12.64 -0.86
CA GLN A 22 -6.40 -12.46 -0.60
C GLN A 22 -6.10 -11.33 0.40
N VAL A 23 -6.93 -10.30 0.43
CA VAL A 23 -6.73 -9.11 1.27
C VAL A 23 -7.33 -9.35 2.65
N ASP A 24 -8.47 -10.02 2.71
CA ASP A 24 -9.05 -10.47 3.99
C ASP A 24 -8.13 -11.45 4.71
N ALA A 25 -7.48 -12.35 3.96
CA ALA A 25 -6.47 -13.25 4.51
C ALA A 25 -5.25 -12.50 5.09
N ILE A 26 -4.89 -11.32 4.54
CA ILE A 26 -3.77 -10.50 5.03
C ILE A 26 -4.18 -9.64 6.22
N LEU A 27 -5.37 -9.03 6.18
CA LEU A 27 -5.89 -8.16 7.22
C LEU A 27 -6.19 -8.95 8.49
N ASN A 28 -6.97 -10.04 8.37
CA ASN A 28 -7.51 -10.82 9.48
C ASN A 28 -6.59 -11.97 9.92
N LYS A 29 -5.34 -11.99 9.48
CA LYS A 29 -4.38 -13.02 9.87
C LYS A 29 -4.15 -12.99 11.39
N LYS A 30 -4.35 -14.14 12.05
CA LYS A 30 -3.96 -14.34 13.46
C LYS A 30 -2.44 -14.19 13.58
N ARG A 31 -2.01 -13.35 14.53
CA ARG A 31 -0.61 -13.00 14.76
C ARG A 31 -0.26 -13.28 16.22
N SER A 32 1.02 -13.52 16.49
CA SER A 32 1.51 -13.63 17.87
C SER A 32 1.53 -12.26 18.55
N MET A 33 1.46 -12.22 19.89
CA MET A 33 1.47 -10.99 20.70
C MET A 33 2.60 -10.01 20.33
N LYS A 34 3.82 -10.52 20.12
CA LYS A 34 4.97 -9.70 19.71
C LYS A 34 4.78 -9.08 18.32
N THR A 35 4.18 -9.85 17.41
CA THR A 35 3.91 -9.42 16.04
C THR A 35 2.80 -8.37 16.02
N GLU A 36 1.73 -8.56 16.79
CA GLU A 36 0.67 -7.56 16.92
C GLU A 36 1.19 -6.23 17.46
N LYS A 37 2.06 -6.25 18.48
CA LYS A 37 2.71 -5.04 18.99
C LYS A 37 3.48 -4.30 17.89
N LYS A 38 4.22 -5.02 17.06
CA LYS A 38 4.95 -4.45 15.90
C LYS A 38 4.01 -3.76 14.91
N TYR A 39 2.87 -4.37 14.58
CA TYR A 39 1.88 -3.74 13.70
C TYR A 39 1.22 -2.51 14.35
N LYS A 40 0.90 -2.55 15.65
CA LYS A 40 0.39 -1.39 16.39
C LYS A 40 1.36 -0.21 16.37
N GLU A 41 2.66 -0.47 16.47
CA GLU A 41 3.69 0.57 16.35
C GLU A 41 3.74 1.16 14.93
N ARG A 42 3.67 0.32 13.90
CA ARG A 42 3.63 0.77 12.50
C ARG A 42 2.39 1.58 12.17
N LEU A 43 1.22 1.20 12.68
CA LEU A 43 -0.05 1.90 12.44
C LEU A 43 0.00 3.38 12.82
N LYS A 44 0.84 3.77 13.79
CA LYS A 44 1.04 5.18 14.16
C LYS A 44 1.61 6.03 13.02
N LEU A 45 2.34 5.42 12.09
CA LEU A 45 2.97 6.07 10.94
C LEU A 45 2.25 5.77 9.62
N ALA A 46 1.09 5.11 9.67
CA ALA A 46 0.35 4.68 8.49
C ALA A 46 -0.46 5.80 7.82
N LYS A 47 -0.25 7.07 8.18
CA LYS A 47 -1.01 8.17 7.56
C LYS A 47 -0.49 8.42 6.15
N VAL A 48 -1.39 8.37 5.18
CA VAL A 48 -1.10 8.69 3.77
C VAL A 48 -1.61 10.10 3.47
N ASP A 49 -0.95 10.79 2.55
CA ASP A 49 -1.38 12.11 2.10
C ASP A 49 -2.70 12.00 1.29
N PRO A 50 -3.68 12.91 1.48
CA PRO A 50 -4.96 12.85 0.77
C PRO A 50 -4.83 12.81 -0.76
N ALA A 51 -3.88 13.54 -1.34
CA ALA A 51 -3.68 13.53 -2.79
C ALA A 51 -3.18 12.17 -3.30
N MET A 52 -2.44 11.43 -2.47
CA MET A 52 -2.06 10.05 -2.76
C MET A 52 -3.24 9.09 -2.59
N GLU A 53 -4.09 9.28 -1.58
CA GLU A 53 -5.30 8.47 -1.40
C GLU A 53 -6.23 8.54 -2.62
N ASP A 54 -6.40 9.72 -3.21
CA ASP A 54 -7.18 9.93 -4.44
C ASP A 54 -6.59 9.14 -5.63
N GLN A 55 -5.27 9.14 -5.78
CA GLN A 55 -4.57 8.35 -6.79
C GLN A 55 -4.76 6.84 -6.56
N PHE A 56 -4.65 6.37 -5.32
CA PHE A 56 -4.92 4.98 -4.99
C PHE A 56 -6.38 4.56 -5.31
N MET A 57 -7.36 5.46 -5.12
CA MET A 57 -8.75 5.19 -5.52
C MET A 57 -8.92 5.05 -7.04
N SER A 58 -8.13 5.78 -7.83
CA SER A 58 -8.12 5.66 -9.29
C SER A 58 -7.43 4.38 -9.81
N GLY A 59 -6.64 3.72 -8.96
CA GLY A 59 -5.83 2.56 -9.30
C GLY A 59 -4.57 2.88 -10.11
N ARG A 60 -4.22 4.16 -10.26
CA ARG A 60 -3.03 4.63 -11.00
C ARG A 60 -2.31 5.69 -10.17
N ILE A 61 -0.98 5.64 -10.18
CA ILE A 61 -0.12 6.58 -9.45
C ILE A 61 0.73 7.32 -10.47
N LEU A 62 0.88 8.63 -10.27
CA LEU A 62 1.79 9.45 -11.05
C LEU A 62 3.21 9.29 -10.48
N ALA A 63 4.15 8.96 -11.36
CA ALA A 63 5.56 8.80 -11.02
C ALA A 63 6.43 9.58 -12.02
N CYS A 64 7.56 10.11 -11.55
CA CYS A 64 8.53 10.83 -12.36
C CYS A 64 9.62 9.87 -12.84
N ILE A 65 9.86 9.81 -14.15
CA ILE A 65 10.96 9.03 -14.72
C ILE A 65 12.27 9.76 -14.45
N SER A 66 13.18 9.08 -13.74
CA SER A 66 14.51 9.62 -13.42
C SER A 66 15.63 8.94 -14.21
N SER A 67 15.37 7.79 -14.83
CA SER A 67 16.33 7.12 -15.70
C SER A 67 16.43 7.80 -17.07
N ARG A 68 17.43 7.39 -17.87
CA ARG A 68 17.58 7.82 -19.28
C ARG A 68 17.39 6.58 -20.17
N PRO A 69 16.15 6.24 -20.56
CA PRO A 69 15.86 4.97 -21.23
C PRO A 69 16.67 4.74 -22.50
N GLY A 70 16.96 5.79 -23.27
CA GLY A 70 17.78 5.69 -24.48
C GLY A 70 19.26 5.33 -24.26
N GLN A 71 19.74 5.40 -23.01
CA GLN A 71 21.12 5.05 -22.65
C GLN A 71 21.17 3.75 -21.83
N CYS A 72 20.26 3.59 -20.86
CA CYS A 72 20.27 2.45 -19.94
C CYS A 72 19.25 1.35 -20.26
N GLY A 73 18.35 1.57 -21.23
CA GLY A 73 17.28 0.63 -21.59
C GLY A 73 16.19 0.43 -20.54
N ARG A 74 16.16 1.25 -19.48
CA ARG A 74 15.19 1.15 -18.38
C ARG A 74 14.40 2.44 -18.19
N CYS A 75 13.16 2.30 -17.73
CA CYS A 75 12.23 3.39 -17.42
C CYS A 75 11.95 3.40 -15.91
N ASP A 76 13.01 3.69 -15.14
CA ASP A 76 12.95 3.69 -13.68
C ASP A 76 12.67 5.11 -13.17
N GLY A 77 11.95 5.20 -12.06
CA GLY A 77 11.46 6.46 -11.52
C GLY A 77 10.99 6.32 -10.08
N TYR A 78 10.33 7.37 -9.58
CA TYR A 78 9.72 7.43 -8.25
C TYR A 78 8.32 8.03 -8.29
#